data_AF-A0A0L6TZT5-F1
#
_entry.id   AF-A0A0L6TZT5-F1
#
_cell.length_a   1.000
_cell.length_b   1.000
_cell.length_c   1.000
_cell.angle_alpha   90.00
_cell.angle_beta   90.00
_cell.angle_gamma   90.00
#
_symmetry.space_group_name_H-M   'P 1'
#
loop_
_entity.id
_entity.type
_entity.pdbx_description
1 polymer ?
#
loop_
_entity_poly.entity_id
_entity_poly.type
_entity_poly.pdbx_seq_one_letter_code
_entity_poly.pdbx_strand_id
1 'polypeptide(L)' 'MSKLDDLNDLELKKKLENLVEELKDIENERSFLFKQSGMHVSSSKIAAQMADFDTEAQTVTERIAECIEEIKHRGL' A
#
# COMPACT_ATOMS: atom_id res chain seq x y z
N MET A 1 -13.60 14.53 5.95
CA MET A 1 -14.87 13.83 6.22
C MET A 1 -14.80 12.52 5.45
N SER A 2 -14.84 11.44 6.20
CA SER A 2 -14.28 10.13 5.88
C SER A 2 -15.07 9.44 4.76
N LYS A 3 -14.42 9.27 3.59
CA LYS A 3 -14.96 8.50 2.45
C LYS A 3 -15.25 7.02 2.78
N LEU A 4 -14.96 6.57 3.99
CA LEU A 4 -15.16 5.20 4.45
C LEU A 4 -16.56 5.02 5.04
N ASP A 5 -17.11 6.03 5.73
CA ASP A 5 -18.48 6.02 6.26
C ASP A 5 -19.54 5.84 5.14
N ASP A 6 -19.26 6.34 3.93
CA ASP A 6 -20.15 6.23 2.78
C ASP A 6 -20.16 4.83 2.13
N LEU A 7 -19.20 3.97 2.46
CA LEU A 7 -19.12 2.61 1.92
C LEU A 7 -20.01 1.66 2.73
N ASN A 8 -20.71 0.74 2.05
CA ASN A 8 -21.35 -0.37 2.75
C ASN A 8 -20.31 -1.43 3.17
N ASP A 9 -20.71 -2.40 3.99
CA ASP A 9 -19.81 -3.40 4.58
C ASP A 9 -19.06 -4.24 3.54
N LEU A 10 -19.71 -4.58 2.42
CA LEU A 10 -19.10 -5.33 1.33
C LEU A 10 -18.07 -4.46 0.59
N GLU A 11 -18.42 -3.20 0.30
CA GLU A 11 -17.54 -2.24 -0.35
C GLU A 11 -16.32 -1.92 0.52
N LEU A 12 -16.50 -1.84 1.85
CA LEU A 12 -15.41 -1.61 2.80
C LEU A 12 -14.46 -2.82 2.88
N LYS A 13 -15.00 -4.05 2.93
CA LYS A 13 -14.19 -5.28 2.88
C LYS A 13 -13.43 -5.40 1.55
N LYS A 14 -14.11 -5.17 0.43
CA LYS A 14 -13.48 -5.17 -0.90
C LYS A 14 -12.40 -4.10 -1.03
N LYS A 15 -12.63 -2.92 -0.46
CA LYS A 15 -11.61 -1.85 -0.44
C LYS A 15 -10.39 -2.25 0.38
N LEU A 16 -10.59 -2.91 1.53
CA LEU A 16 -9.49 -3.46 2.32
C LEU A 16 -8.71 -4.51 1.51
N GLU A 17 -9.39 -5.45 0.86
CA GLU A 17 -8.76 -6.46 0.00
C GLU A 17 -7.93 -5.81 -1.11
N ASN A 18 -8.50 -4.85 -1.84
CA ASN A 18 -7.79 -4.11 -2.89
C ASN A 18 -6.55 -3.38 -2.37
N LEU A 19 -6.62 -2.76 -1.19
CA LEU A 19 -5.48 -2.05 -0.60
C LEU A 19 -4.36 -3.02 -0.19
N VAL A 20 -4.73 -4.20 0.31
CA VAL A 20 -3.75 -5.26 0.63
C VAL A 20 -3.08 -5.79 -0.64
N GLU A 21 -3.84 -5.97 -1.72
CA GLU A 21 -3.28 -6.31 -3.03
C GLU A 21 -2.35 -5.21 -3.57
N GLU A 22 -2.76 -3.95 -3.48
CA GLU A 22 -1.95 -2.77 -3.87
C GLU A 22 -0.62 -2.74 -3.11
N LEU A 23 -0.63 -2.94 -1.79
CA LEU A 23 0.58 -3.00 -0.97
C LEU A 23 1.49 -4.14 -1.42
N LYS A 24 0.92 -5.32 -1.68
CA LYS A 24 1.67 -6.50 -2.14
C LYS A 24 2.31 -6.25 -3.50
N ASP A 25 1.62 -5.58 -4.40
CA ASP A 25 2.15 -5.23 -5.73
C ASP A 25 3.31 -4.24 -5.64
N ILE A 26 3.20 -3.21 -4.77
CA ILE A 26 4.29 -2.27 -4.46
C ILE A 26 5.52 -3.03 -3.94
N GLU A 27 5.34 -3.95 -2.98
CA GLU A 27 6.44 -4.74 -2.43
C GLU A 27 7.07 -5.68 -3.46
N ASN A 28 6.24 -6.27 -4.34
CA ASN A 28 6.70 -7.13 -5.43
C ASN A 28 7.51 -6.33 -6.46
N GLU A 29 7.03 -5.16 -6.86
CA GLU A 29 7.73 -4.27 -7.78
C GLU A 29 9.07 -3.82 -7.19
N ARG A 30 9.07 -3.36 -5.93
CA ARG A 30 10.29 -3.02 -5.18
C ARG A 30 11.27 -4.20 -5.20
N SER A 31 10.79 -5.38 -4.83
CA SER A 31 11.61 -6.61 -4.81
C SER A 31 12.15 -6.95 -6.21
N PHE A 32 11.35 -6.83 -7.25
CA PHE A 32 11.74 -7.13 -8.62
C PHE A 32 12.84 -6.20 -9.12
N LEU A 33 12.66 -4.89 -8.96
CA LEU A 33 13.60 -3.86 -9.42
C LEU A 33 14.97 -4.01 -8.74
N PHE A 34 15.00 -4.30 -7.44
CA PHE A 34 16.27 -4.41 -6.70
C PHE A 34 16.91 -5.80 -6.74
N LYS A 35 16.15 -6.86 -7.08
CA LYS A 35 16.72 -8.20 -7.34
C LYS A 35 17.22 -8.38 -8.76
N GLN A 36 16.86 -7.49 -9.70
CA GLN A 36 17.35 -7.56 -11.07
C GLN A 36 18.85 -7.17 -11.13
N SER A 37 19.71 -8.17 -10.95
CA SER A 37 21.15 -8.09 -11.17
C SER A 37 21.45 -7.58 -12.58
N GLY A 38 21.92 -6.33 -12.70
CA GLY A 38 22.33 -5.73 -13.98
C GLY A 38 21.84 -4.30 -14.22
N MET A 39 20.96 -3.76 -13.38
CA MET A 39 20.54 -2.37 -13.52
C MET A 39 21.68 -1.43 -13.05
N HIS A 40 22.38 -0.82 -14.00
CA HIS A 40 23.43 0.18 -13.73
C HIS A 40 22.77 1.54 -13.39
N VAL A 41 22.13 1.60 -12.22
CA VAL A 41 21.61 2.86 -11.65
C VAL A 41 22.59 3.40 -10.62
N SER A 42 22.74 4.73 -10.58
CA SER A 42 23.56 5.36 -9.55
C SER A 42 22.98 5.06 -8.17
N SER A 43 23.85 4.94 -7.17
CA SER A 43 23.45 4.72 -5.76
C SER A 43 22.47 5.78 -5.25
N SER A 44 22.63 7.03 -5.69
CA SER A 44 21.69 8.12 -5.39
C SER A 44 20.29 7.90 -5.96
N LYS A 45 20.19 7.33 -7.17
CA LYS A 45 18.91 7.05 -7.83
C LYS A 45 18.22 5.84 -7.20
N ILE A 46 18.99 4.81 -6.81
CA ILE A 46 18.49 3.68 -6.02
C ILE A 46 17.89 4.18 -4.70
N ALA A 47 18.62 5.03 -3.96
CA ALA A 47 18.16 5.55 -2.68
C ALA A 47 16.86 6.37 -2.82
N ALA A 48 16.75 7.20 -3.85
CA ALA A 48 15.53 7.96 -4.13
C ALA A 48 14.35 7.03 -4.44
N GLN A 49 14.54 6.04 -5.32
CA GLN A 49 13.47 5.09 -5.67
C GLN A 49 13.04 4.22 -4.48
N MET A 50 13.98 3.83 -3.61
CA MET A 50 13.64 3.12 -2.37
C MET A 50 12.78 4.00 -1.45
N ALA A 51 13.14 5.27 -1.29
CA ALA A 51 12.36 6.21 -0.48
C ALA A 51 10.96 6.45 -1.05
N ASP A 52 10.82 6.49 -2.38
CA ASP A 52 9.52 6.60 -3.04
C ASP A 52 8.64 5.37 -2.74
N PHE A 53 9.19 4.16 -2.89
CA PHE A 53 8.48 2.92 -2.54
C PHE A 53 8.08 2.86 -1.07
N ASP A 54 8.98 3.27 -0.16
CA ASP A 54 8.69 3.26 1.27
C ASP A 54 7.59 4.27 1.62
N THR A 55 7.56 5.43 0.97
CA THR A 55 6.51 6.45 1.14
C THR A 55 5.16 5.96 0.62
N GLU A 56 5.15 5.32 -0.54
CA GLU A 56 3.95 4.75 -1.14
C GLU A 56 3.38 3.61 -0.27
N ALA A 57 4.24 2.66 0.12
CA ALA A 57 3.87 1.57 1.01
C ALA A 57 3.34 2.08 2.36
N GLN A 58 3.95 3.12 2.93
CA GLN A 58 3.45 3.75 4.16
C GLN A 58 2.05 4.34 3.95
N THR A 59 1.83 5.07 2.86
CA THR A 59 0.54 5.69 2.55
C THR A 59 -0.56 4.63 2.41
N VAL A 60 -0.28 3.51 1.72
CA VAL A 60 -1.23 2.41 1.58
C VAL A 60 -1.47 1.72 2.93
N THR A 61 -0.43 1.53 3.73
CA THR A 61 -0.53 0.95 5.07
C THR A 61 -1.41 1.80 6.01
N GLU A 62 -1.27 3.12 5.97
CA GLU A 62 -2.11 4.05 6.73
C GLU A 62 -3.58 3.91 6.31
N ARG A 63 -3.86 3.85 5.00
CA ARG A 63 -5.22 3.64 4.48
C ARG A 63 -5.81 2.27 4.86
N ILE A 64 -4.97 1.23 4.92
CA ILE A 64 -5.37 -0.10 5.42
C ILE A 64 -5.76 -0.01 6.90
N ALA A 65 -4.95 0.70 7.71
CA ALA A 65 -5.23 0.89 9.12
C ALA A 65 -6.58 1.61 9.33
N GLU A 66 -6.84 2.69 8.58
CA GLU A 66 -8.13 3.40 8.61
C GLU A 66 -9.30 2.46 8.26
N CYS A 67 -9.18 1.64 7.21
CA CYS A 67 -10.21 0.65 6.84
C CYS A 67 -10.43 -0.40 7.94
N ILE A 68 -9.36 -0.88 8.59
CA ILE A 68 -9.45 -1.85 9.68
C ILE A 68 -10.12 -1.23 10.91
N GLU A 69 -9.78 0.01 11.25
CA GLU A 69 -10.43 0.73 12.34
C GLU A 69 -11.92 0.92 12.08
N GLU A 70 -12.29 1.27 10.86
CA GLU A 70 -13.70 1.40 10.46
C GLU A 70 -14.46 0.06 10.54
N ILE A 71 -13.85 -1.03 10.06
CA ILE A 71 -14.43 -2.39 10.18
C ILE A 71 -14.64 -2.77 11.64
N LYS A 72 -13.66 -2.49 12.51
CA LYS A 72 -13.77 -2.74 13.96
C LYS A 72 -14.87 -1.89 14.60
N HIS A 73 -14.97 -0.62 14.21
CA HIS A 73 -16.00 0.30 14.69
C HIS A 73 -17.41 -0.21 14.33
N ARG A 74 -17.58 -0.83 13.16
CA ARG A 74 -18.84 -1.45 12.72
C ARG A 74 -19.11 -2.85 13.28
N GLY A 75 -18.12 -3.49 13.91
CA GLY A 75 -18.24 -4.85 14.46
C GLY A 75 -18.29 -5.94 13.38
N LEU A 76 -17.57 -5.76 12.27
CA LEU A 76 -17.59 -6.62 11.06
C LEU A 76 -16.48 -7.67 10.97
#